data_AF-A0A5C7P8U8-F1
#
_entry.id   AF-A0A5C7P8U8-F1
#
_cell.length_a   1.000
_cell.length_b   1.000
_cell.length_c   1.000
_cell.angle_alpha   90.00
_cell.angle_beta   90.00
_cell.angle_gamma   90.00
#
_symmetry.space_group_name_H-M   'P 1'
#
loop_
_entity.id
_entity.type
_entity.pdbx_description
1 polymer ?
#
loop_
_entity_poly.entity_id
_entity_poly.type
_entity_poly.pdbx_seq_one_letter_code
_entity_poly.pdbx_strand_id
1 'polypeptide(L)'
;MAYGNWGAYVYKNGERQTNREDNTPYQEDELQAGYWQAFGGNNEDGTRASTNSKLHCTHASLGNGPFRLCGYKSFPMIYWEGKEVDDKPYQKGTGAGTDDWNWYDSDGIEGELNGYKFKAYPSDSPEAVNLELTEPDGTKWKGKSGYCMGAGHDD
;
A
#
# COMPACT_ATOMS: atom_id res chain seq x y z
N MET A 1 12.44 -11.05 5.97
CA MET A 1 13.43 -9.95 5.94
C MET A 1 12.68 -8.68 5.59
N ALA A 2 12.30 -7.91 6.61
CA ALA A 2 11.78 -6.55 6.45
C ALA A 2 12.91 -5.66 5.91
N TYR A 3 12.62 -4.80 4.94
CA TYR A 3 13.61 -3.87 4.39
C TYR A 3 13.42 -2.48 4.99
N GLY A 4 14.45 -2.03 5.70
CA GLY A 4 14.34 -0.88 6.60
C GLY A 4 13.53 -1.24 7.83
N ASN A 5 13.42 -0.31 8.77
CA ASN A 5 12.55 -0.47 9.93
C ASN A 5 11.07 -0.35 9.50
N TRP A 6 10.67 -0.82 8.32
CA TRP A 6 9.35 -0.69 7.73
C TRP A 6 8.89 -2.04 7.18
N GLY A 7 7.60 -2.33 7.32
CA GLY A 7 6.98 -3.49 6.71
C GLY A 7 5.48 -3.48 6.89
N ALA A 8 4.81 -4.58 6.56
CA ALA A 8 3.37 -4.63 6.57
C ALA A 8 2.78 -6.03 6.81
N TYR A 9 1.47 -6.04 7.00
CA TYR A 9 0.62 -7.22 6.91
C TYR A 9 -0.53 -6.93 5.96
N VAL A 10 -0.88 -7.91 5.11
CA VAL A 10 -2.03 -7.81 4.21
C VAL A 10 -2.93 -9.02 4.35
N TYR A 11 -4.24 -8.78 4.38
CA TYR A 11 -5.27 -9.81 4.53
C TYR A 11 -6.35 -9.64 3.47
N LYS A 12 -6.77 -10.75 2.85
CA LYS A 12 -7.92 -10.85 1.95
C LYS A 12 -8.96 -11.74 2.60
N ASN A 13 -10.15 -11.22 2.84
CA ASN A 13 -11.25 -11.92 3.52
C ASN A 13 -10.83 -12.60 4.85
N GLY A 14 -9.86 -12.01 5.56
CA GLY A 14 -9.31 -12.53 6.82
C GLY A 14 -8.08 -13.44 6.66
N GLU A 15 -7.72 -13.85 5.45
CA GLU A 15 -6.55 -14.70 5.19
C GLU A 15 -5.32 -13.86 4.79
N ARG A 16 -4.17 -14.11 5.44
CA ARG A 16 -2.93 -13.38 5.19
C ARG A 16 -2.41 -13.63 3.76
N GLN A 17 -1.97 -12.56 3.09
CA GLN A 17 -1.45 -12.57 1.72
C GLN A 17 0.01 -12.11 1.72
N THR A 18 0.94 -13.04 1.92
CA THR A 18 2.38 -12.71 2.04
C THR A 18 3.02 -12.24 0.74
N ASN A 19 2.46 -12.63 -0.41
CA ASN A 19 2.84 -12.10 -1.73
C ASN A 19 2.44 -10.63 -1.94
N ARG A 20 1.58 -10.10 -1.06
CA ARG A 20 1.15 -8.69 -1.02
C ARG A 20 1.89 -7.88 0.04
N GLU A 21 2.94 -8.44 0.64
CA GLU A 21 3.83 -7.79 1.59
C GLU A 21 5.19 -7.54 0.91
N ASP A 22 5.73 -6.32 0.99
CA ASP A 22 7.00 -5.90 0.36
C ASP A 22 7.05 -6.24 -1.15
N ASN A 23 6.13 -5.65 -1.93
CA ASN A 23 5.93 -5.98 -3.34
C ASN A 23 5.93 -4.75 -4.25
N THR A 24 5.90 -5.01 -5.56
CA THR A 24 5.56 -4.01 -6.57
C THR A 24 4.08 -4.20 -6.95
N PRO A 25 3.23 -3.16 -6.83
CA PRO A 25 1.81 -3.26 -7.20
C PRO A 25 1.63 -3.79 -8.63
N TYR A 26 0.61 -4.63 -8.85
CA TYR A 26 0.31 -5.36 -10.10
C TYR A 26 1.31 -6.44 -10.52
N GLN A 27 2.37 -6.67 -9.74
CA GLN A 27 3.36 -7.73 -9.98
C GLN A 27 3.52 -8.62 -8.75
N GLU A 28 2.44 -8.77 -7.99
CA GLU A 28 2.46 -9.43 -6.69
C GLU A 28 2.68 -10.95 -6.77
N ASP A 29 2.67 -11.52 -7.98
CA ASP A 29 2.92 -12.95 -8.19
C ASP A 29 4.16 -13.24 -9.06
N GLU A 30 4.90 -12.21 -9.52
CA GLU A 30 6.03 -12.40 -10.44
C GLU A 30 7.30 -12.93 -9.76
N LEU A 31 7.45 -12.70 -8.45
CA LEU A 31 8.69 -12.97 -7.72
C LEU A 31 8.39 -13.57 -6.34
N GLN A 32 9.43 -14.15 -5.72
CA GLN A 32 9.32 -14.64 -4.36
C GLN A 32 9.09 -13.49 -3.38
N ALA A 33 8.11 -13.67 -2.49
CA ALA A 33 7.73 -12.70 -1.46
C ALA A 33 8.93 -12.11 -0.70
N GLY A 34 8.85 -10.82 -0.38
CA GLY A 34 9.91 -10.08 0.30
C GLY A 34 10.85 -9.34 -0.67
N TYR A 35 12.10 -9.12 -0.23
CA TYR A 35 13.05 -8.20 -0.86
C TYR A 35 13.18 -8.27 -2.39
N TRP A 36 13.26 -9.49 -2.93
CA TRP A 36 13.42 -9.70 -4.37
C TRP A 36 12.25 -9.15 -5.17
N GLN A 37 11.04 -9.18 -4.60
CA GLN A 37 9.83 -8.68 -5.25
C GLN A 37 9.69 -7.16 -5.19
N ALA A 38 10.12 -6.54 -4.10
CA ALA A 38 10.20 -5.10 -3.99
C ALA A 38 11.25 -4.53 -4.97
N PHE A 39 12.51 -4.97 -4.92
CA PHE A 39 13.60 -4.28 -5.62
C PHE A 39 14.12 -4.99 -6.88
N GLY A 40 13.82 -6.27 -7.05
CA GLY A 40 14.26 -7.05 -8.21
C GLY A 40 13.46 -6.67 -9.45
N GLY A 41 13.88 -5.60 -10.12
CA GLY A 41 13.39 -5.19 -11.44
C GLY A 41 13.05 -3.70 -11.60
N ASN A 42 13.26 -2.87 -10.57
CA ASN A 42 13.21 -1.41 -10.71
C ASN A 42 14.61 -0.86 -11.04
N ASN A 43 14.67 0.22 -11.82
CA ASN A 43 15.89 0.99 -12.03
C ASN A 43 16.13 1.96 -10.84
N GLU A 44 17.24 2.69 -10.88
CA GLU A 44 17.62 3.66 -9.83
C GLU A 44 16.56 4.76 -9.60
N ASP A 45 15.75 5.07 -10.62
CA ASP A 45 14.67 6.06 -10.55
C ASP A 45 13.34 5.47 -10.00
N GLY A 46 13.36 4.23 -9.50
CA GLY A 46 12.16 3.52 -9.04
C GLY A 46 11.19 3.15 -10.16
N THR A 47 11.61 3.26 -11.41
CA THR A 47 10.84 2.87 -12.59
C THR A 47 11.09 1.40 -12.89
N ARG A 48 10.03 0.63 -13.09
CA ARG A 48 10.16 -0.79 -13.40
C ARG A 48 10.77 -0.97 -14.79
N ALA A 49 11.84 -1.75 -14.90
CA ALA A 49 12.52 -2.00 -16.18
C ALA A 49 11.64 -2.75 -17.19
N SER A 50 10.72 -3.60 -16.74
CA SER A 50 9.85 -4.39 -17.61
C SER A 50 8.64 -3.64 -18.18
N THR A 51 8.18 -2.58 -17.52
CA THR A 51 6.97 -1.84 -17.91
C THR A 51 7.19 -0.35 -18.15
N ASN A 52 8.35 0.18 -17.76
CA ASN A 52 8.67 1.61 -17.77
C ASN A 52 7.68 2.49 -16.98
N SER A 53 6.94 1.89 -16.05
CA SER A 53 6.00 2.58 -15.16
C SER A 53 6.67 2.95 -13.84
N LYS A 54 6.32 4.13 -13.32
CA LYS A 54 6.66 4.53 -11.94
C LYS A 54 5.73 3.81 -10.98
N LEU A 55 6.13 2.60 -10.59
CA LEU A 55 5.46 1.82 -9.57
C LEU A 55 6.43 1.69 -8.41
N HIS A 56 6.18 2.45 -7.36
CA HIS A 56 6.98 2.36 -6.15
C HIS A 56 6.85 0.96 -5.55
N CYS A 57 7.95 0.45 -5.02
CA CYS A 57 7.93 -0.70 -4.14
C CYS A 57 7.14 -0.29 -2.89
N THR A 58 6.14 -1.09 -2.53
CA THR A 58 5.23 -0.79 -1.41
C THR A 58 5.30 -1.92 -0.40
N HIS A 59 5.10 -1.61 0.87
CA HIS A 59 5.09 -2.66 1.90
C HIS A 59 3.75 -3.39 1.90
N ALA A 60 2.65 -2.73 1.55
CA ALA A 60 1.32 -3.34 1.42
C ALA A 60 0.68 -3.01 0.07
N SER A 61 0.06 -4.02 -0.57
CA SER A 61 -0.79 -3.82 -1.76
C SER A 61 -2.13 -4.54 -1.59
N LEU A 62 -3.22 -3.78 -1.46
CA LEU A 62 -4.58 -4.31 -1.38
C LEU A 62 -5.25 -4.23 -2.75
N GLY A 63 -6.09 -5.23 -3.05
CA GLY A 63 -6.97 -5.22 -4.20
C GLY A 63 -6.48 -6.09 -5.36
N ASN A 64 -7.43 -6.42 -6.24
CA ASN A 64 -7.22 -7.10 -7.50
C ASN A 64 -7.74 -6.28 -8.68
N GLY A 65 -7.33 -6.70 -9.87
CA GLY A 65 -7.74 -6.06 -11.12
C GLY A 65 -7.14 -4.64 -11.23
N PRO A 66 -7.92 -3.63 -11.63
CA PRO A 66 -7.41 -2.31 -11.98
C PRO A 66 -7.03 -1.45 -10.77
N PHE A 67 -7.60 -1.65 -9.59
CA PHE A 67 -7.37 -0.78 -8.44
C PHE A 67 -6.33 -1.37 -7.48
N ARG A 68 -5.47 -0.51 -6.92
CA ARG A 68 -4.63 -0.83 -5.76
C ARG A 68 -4.70 0.29 -4.73
N LEU A 69 -4.94 -0.09 -3.47
CA LEU A 69 -4.65 0.75 -2.31
C LEU A 69 -3.38 0.21 -1.67
N CYS A 70 -2.33 1.02 -1.63
CA CYS A 70 -1.02 0.62 -1.18
C CYS A 70 -0.59 1.37 0.08
N GLY A 71 0.27 0.75 0.86
CA GLY A 71 1.01 1.39 1.95
C GLY A 71 2.46 1.54 1.53
N TYR A 72 2.91 2.78 1.34
CA TYR A 72 4.31 3.09 1.12
C TYR A 72 4.86 3.71 2.41
N LYS A 73 5.82 3.02 3.04
CA LYS A 73 6.21 3.23 4.44
C LYS A 73 5.00 3.24 5.37
N SER A 74 4.44 4.41 5.62
CA SER A 74 3.45 4.66 6.66
C SER A 74 2.39 5.67 6.27
N PHE A 75 2.23 5.90 4.95
CA PHE A 75 1.17 6.67 4.31
C PHE A 75 0.62 5.91 3.08
N PRO A 76 -0.58 6.25 2.58
CA PRO A 76 -1.20 5.51 1.49
C PRO A 76 -0.74 5.98 0.12
N MET A 77 -0.88 5.11 -0.88
CA MET A 77 -0.85 5.47 -2.30
C MET A 77 -2.01 4.77 -3.01
N ILE A 78 -2.59 5.42 -4.02
CA ILE A 78 -3.65 4.83 -4.86
C ILE A 78 -3.11 4.62 -6.27
N TYR A 79 -3.37 3.45 -6.85
CA TYR A 79 -3.14 3.20 -8.26
C TYR A 79 -4.42 2.73 -8.97
N TRP A 80 -4.59 3.19 -10.21
CA TRP A 80 -5.57 2.71 -11.17
C TRP A 80 -4.88 2.31 -12.47
N GLU A 81 -5.01 1.04 -12.87
CA GLU A 81 -4.41 0.46 -14.06
C GLU A 81 -2.90 0.77 -14.18
N GLY A 82 -2.18 0.67 -13.06
CA GLY A 82 -0.74 0.90 -13.01
C GLY A 82 -0.33 2.38 -13.04
N LYS A 83 -1.26 3.31 -12.86
CA LYS A 83 -1.00 4.75 -12.75
C LYS A 83 -1.39 5.27 -11.38
N GLU A 84 -0.54 6.09 -10.79
CA GLU A 84 -0.84 6.75 -9.53
C GLU A 84 -2.03 7.71 -9.70
N VAL A 85 -2.92 7.72 -8.71
CA VAL A 85 -4.11 8.56 -8.67
C VAL A 85 -3.91 9.62 -7.58
N ASP A 86 -4.28 10.87 -7.90
CA ASP A 86 -4.30 11.96 -6.92
C ASP A 86 -5.30 11.64 -5.79
N ASP A 87 -4.80 11.58 -4.56
CA ASP A 87 -5.55 11.20 -3.38
C ASP A 87 -6.22 12.40 -2.68
N LYS A 88 -5.83 13.64 -3.04
CA LYS A 88 -6.41 14.90 -2.53
C LYS A 88 -7.95 14.95 -2.53
N PRO A 89 -8.66 14.50 -3.59
CA PRO A 89 -10.12 14.54 -3.61
C PRO A 89 -10.78 13.66 -2.55
N TYR A 90 -10.03 12.72 -1.95
CA TYR A 90 -10.53 11.74 -0.99
C TYR A 90 -10.10 12.05 0.45
N GLN A 91 -9.40 13.16 0.68
CA GLN A 91 -8.97 13.55 2.01
C GLN A 91 -10.13 13.84 2.94
N LYS A 92 -9.98 13.41 4.19
CA LYS A 92 -10.90 13.71 5.28
C LYS A 92 -10.40 14.90 6.08
N GLY A 93 -11.36 15.66 6.62
CA GLY A 93 -11.09 16.75 7.54
C GLY A 93 -10.46 17.97 6.89
N THR A 94 -9.95 18.87 7.73
CA THR A 94 -9.29 20.11 7.32
C THR A 94 -7.76 20.01 7.32
N GLY A 95 -7.22 18.94 7.92
CA GLY A 95 -5.79 18.62 7.94
C GLY A 95 -5.42 17.81 6.70
N ALA A 96 -5.06 18.49 5.62
CA ALA A 96 -4.62 17.85 4.39
C ALA A 96 -3.16 17.38 4.54
N GLY A 97 -2.95 16.15 4.98
CA GLY A 97 -1.65 15.49 4.88
C GLY A 97 -1.49 14.85 3.50
N THR A 98 -1.02 15.61 2.50
CA THR A 98 -0.75 15.08 1.14
C THR A 98 0.70 14.64 0.94
N ASP A 99 1.53 14.76 1.99
CA ASP A 99 2.93 14.36 1.97
C ASP A 99 3.26 13.55 3.23
N ASP A 100 4.32 12.74 3.14
CA ASP A 100 4.79 11.81 4.18
C ASP A 100 4.83 12.45 5.58
N TRP A 101 5.12 13.76 5.64
CA TRP A 101 5.35 14.50 6.88
C TRP A 101 4.07 14.91 7.62
N ASN A 102 2.96 15.13 6.91
CA ASN A 102 1.71 15.62 7.50
C ASN A 102 0.62 14.54 7.62
N TRP A 103 0.91 13.30 7.19
CA TRP A 103 -0.06 12.21 7.23
C TRP A 103 -0.61 11.91 8.64
N TYR A 104 0.24 11.99 9.67
CA TYR A 104 -0.14 11.74 11.07
C TYR A 104 -1.06 12.78 11.67
N ASP A 105 -1.02 14.01 11.16
CA ASP A 105 -1.90 15.10 11.57
C ASP A 105 -3.22 15.12 10.77
N SER A 106 -3.44 14.13 9.89
CA SER A 106 -4.61 14.04 9.02
C SER A 106 -5.68 13.06 9.54
N ASP A 107 -6.92 13.24 9.10
CA ASP A 107 -8.01 12.27 9.31
C ASP A 107 -7.96 11.10 8.31
N GLY A 108 -6.93 11.07 7.45
CA GLY A 108 -6.74 10.10 6.39
C GLY A 108 -7.54 10.37 5.12
N ILE A 109 -7.75 9.31 4.32
CA ILE A 109 -8.54 9.34 3.08
C ILE A 109 -9.69 8.34 3.14
N GLU A 110 -10.81 8.66 2.51
CA GLU A 110 -11.95 7.76 2.33
C GLU A 110 -12.68 8.10 1.03
N GLY A 111 -12.95 7.09 0.21
CA GLY A 111 -13.52 7.32 -1.10
C GLY A 111 -14.05 6.08 -1.79
N GLU A 112 -14.61 6.32 -2.97
CA GLU A 112 -15.03 5.29 -3.91
C GLU A 112 -14.54 5.65 -5.31
N LEU A 113 -13.91 4.70 -6.00
CA LEU A 113 -13.48 4.84 -7.38
C LEU A 113 -13.93 3.62 -8.18
N ASN A 114 -14.85 3.81 -9.14
CA ASN A 114 -15.39 2.74 -9.99
C ASN A 114 -15.90 1.52 -9.21
N GLY A 115 -16.61 1.76 -8.09
CA GLY A 115 -17.16 0.70 -7.23
C GLY A 115 -16.19 0.12 -6.19
N TYR A 116 -14.91 0.50 -6.23
CA TYR A 116 -13.94 0.15 -5.19
C TYR A 116 -14.03 1.15 -4.06
N LYS A 117 -14.43 0.70 -2.87
CA LYS A 117 -14.53 1.54 -1.67
C LYS A 117 -13.28 1.40 -0.85
N PHE A 118 -12.64 2.50 -0.52
CA PHE A 118 -11.36 2.48 0.16
C PHE A 118 -11.29 3.48 1.31
N LYS A 119 -10.42 3.17 2.26
CA LYS A 119 -10.11 4.04 3.38
C LYS A 119 -8.67 3.81 3.81
N ALA A 120 -7.96 4.89 4.15
CA ALA A 120 -6.69 4.81 4.84
C ALA A 120 -6.64 5.84 5.97
N TYR A 121 -6.03 5.49 7.09
CA TYR A 121 -5.95 6.36 8.26
C TYR A 121 -4.69 6.08 9.09
N PRO A 122 -4.10 7.10 9.73
CA PRO A 122 -2.89 6.94 10.53
C PRO A 122 -3.10 6.06 11.78
N SER A 123 -2.00 5.54 12.30
CA SER A 123 -1.88 4.81 13.55
C SER A 123 -0.59 5.25 14.23
N ASP A 124 -0.69 5.71 15.47
CA ASP A 124 0.42 6.38 16.17
C ASP A 124 1.32 5.42 16.97
N SER A 125 0.97 4.13 17.05
CA SER A 125 1.79 3.16 17.79
C SER A 125 1.74 1.74 17.20
N PRO A 126 2.77 1.32 16.44
CA PRO A 126 3.83 2.17 15.87
C PRO A 126 3.29 3.07 14.75
N GLU A 127 4.12 4.02 14.35
CA GLU A 127 3.94 4.88 13.19
C GLU A 127 3.54 4.07 11.95
N ALA A 128 2.28 4.13 11.56
CA ALA A 128 1.73 3.26 10.52
C ALA A 128 0.53 3.89 9.80
N VAL A 129 0.21 3.35 8.64
CA VAL A 129 -1.06 3.53 7.93
C VAL A 129 -1.86 2.24 8.01
N ASN A 130 -3.14 2.37 8.38
CA ASN A 130 -4.12 1.31 8.22
C ASN A 130 -4.82 1.49 6.87
N LEU A 131 -5.04 0.39 6.17
CA LEU A 131 -5.63 0.35 4.83
C LEU A 131 -6.84 -0.58 4.85
N GLU A 132 -7.95 -0.14 4.29
CA GLU A 132 -9.14 -0.94 4.09
C GLU A 132 -9.66 -0.75 2.66
N LEU A 133 -10.00 -1.86 2.00
CA LEU A 133 -10.56 -1.85 0.64
C LEU A 133 -11.69 -2.87 0.55
N THR A 134 -12.79 -2.48 -0.07
CA THR A 134 -13.87 -3.37 -0.50
C THR A 134 -13.99 -3.28 -2.02
N GLU A 135 -13.79 -4.40 -2.70
CA GLU A 135 -13.95 -4.52 -4.15
C GLU A 135 -15.44 -4.54 -4.55
N PRO A 136 -15.78 -4.30 -5.84
CA PRO A 136 -17.16 -4.32 -6.31
C PRO A 136 -17.91 -5.64 -6.07
N ASP A 137 -17.18 -6.76 -6.01
CA ASP A 137 -17.74 -8.09 -5.75
C ASP A 137 -17.97 -8.38 -4.24
N GLY A 138 -17.64 -7.42 -3.37
CA GLY A 138 -17.73 -7.55 -1.92
C GLY A 138 -16.51 -8.15 -1.26
N THR A 139 -15.46 -8.51 -2.01
CA THR A 139 -14.17 -8.94 -1.45
C THR A 139 -13.60 -7.84 -0.57
N LYS A 140 -13.18 -8.21 0.64
CA LYS A 140 -12.62 -7.28 1.62
C LYS A 140 -11.14 -7.49 1.79
N TRP A 141 -10.43 -6.39 1.85
CA TRP A 141 -9.02 -6.33 2.11
C TRP A 141 -8.74 -5.45 3.31
N LYS A 142 -7.75 -5.85 4.09
CA LYS A 142 -7.18 -5.06 5.17
C LYS A 142 -5.67 -5.12 5.09
N GLY A 143 -5.02 -4.01 5.38
CA GLY A 143 -3.58 -4.00 5.55
C GLY A 143 -3.14 -2.96 6.56
N LYS A 144 -1.93 -3.14 7.03
CA LYS A 144 -1.26 -2.17 7.90
C LYS A 144 0.20 -2.12 7.49
N SER A 145 0.70 -0.92 7.23
CA SER A 145 2.07 -0.66 6.79
C SER A 145 2.71 0.38 7.70
N GLY A 146 3.88 0.12 8.25
CA GLY A 146 4.48 1.03 9.23
C GLY A 146 5.80 0.58 9.81
N TYR A 147 6.27 1.35 10.79
CA TYR A 147 7.59 1.22 11.38
C TYR A 147 7.67 -0.02 12.29
N CYS A 148 8.77 -0.78 12.20
CA CYS A 148 9.02 -2.03 12.90
C CYS A 148 7.87 -3.05 12.75
N MET A 149 7.31 -3.19 11.55
CA MET A 149 6.22 -4.13 11.25
C MET A 149 6.64 -5.20 10.24
N GLY A 150 5.90 -6.30 10.20
CA GLY A 150 6.00 -7.32 9.16
C GLY A 150 6.89 -8.51 9.52
N ALA A 151 7.04 -9.43 8.58
CA ALA A 151 7.69 -10.73 8.76
C ALA A 151 9.20 -10.67 9.10
N GLY A 152 9.79 -9.49 9.28
CA GLY A 152 11.17 -9.32 9.77
C GLY A 152 11.28 -8.81 11.21
N HIS A 153 10.15 -8.54 11.89
CA HIS A 153 10.12 -8.00 13.26
C HIS A 153 9.30 -8.85 14.24
N ASP A 154 8.48 -9.78 13.75
CA ASP A 154 7.80 -10.77 14.60
C ASP A 154 8.70 -12.01 14.76
N ASP A 155 9.54 -12.02 15.80
CA ASP A 155 10.19 -13.23 16.34
C ASP A 155 9.30 -13.89 17.41
#